data_AF-A0A7C8ZJ85-F1
#
_entry.id   AF-A0A7C8ZJ85-F1
#
_cell.length_a   1.000
_cell.length_b   1.000
_cell.length_c   1.000
_cell.angle_alpha   90.00
_cell.angle_beta   90.00
_cell.angle_gamma   90.00
#
_symmetry.space_group_name_H-M   'P 1'
#
loop_
_entity.id
_entity.type
_entity.pdbx_description
1 polymer ?
#
loop_
_entity_poly.entity_id
_entity_poly.type
_entity_poly.pdbx_seq_one_letter_code
_entity_poly.pdbx_strand_id
1 'polypeptide(L)'
;MKLINLLCLDLSGCFNLQELTRDMSKLVKLRELRLRGCRKLRHMPMGLGNCTGLQKLDVFAAKGRSFSGTNPNHPGDSDDYEVGGLAELNRLNNLEGKLLIKVDGTWSSESEARAANLRGKEKLTELKINFIGGSSRDNEMLLEGFQPNANLRELWIYGYRGERIPSWIDDNDYL
;
A
#
# COMPACT_ATOMS: atom_id res chain seq x y z
N MET A 1 -26.22 12.76 -1.09
CA MET A 1 -26.15 11.80 -2.22
C MET A 1 -25.07 10.76 -1.93
N LYS A 2 -25.27 9.49 -2.29
CA LYS A 2 -24.26 8.42 -2.19
C LYS A 2 -23.99 7.85 -3.59
N LEU A 3 -22.72 7.77 -3.98
CA LEU A 3 -22.30 7.30 -5.31
C LEU A 3 -22.10 5.77 -5.34
N ILE A 4 -23.15 5.01 -5.01
CA ILE A 4 -23.08 3.54 -4.86
C ILE A 4 -22.84 2.77 -6.17
N ASN A 5 -22.98 3.44 -7.32
CA ASN A 5 -22.75 2.87 -8.65
C ASN A 5 -21.43 3.32 -9.29
N LEU A 6 -20.56 3.98 -8.54
CA LEU A 6 -19.28 4.48 -9.06
C LEU A 6 -18.38 3.31 -9.48
N LEU A 7 -17.94 3.33 -10.74
CA LEU A 7 -17.01 2.33 -11.30
C LEU A 7 -15.56 2.84 -11.33
N CYS A 8 -15.37 4.15 -11.53
CA CYS A 8 -14.07 4.78 -11.64
C CYS A 8 -14.02 6.05 -10.79
N LEU A 9 -12.98 6.17 -9.97
CA LEU A 9 -12.63 7.38 -9.24
C LEU A 9 -11.21 7.79 -9.62
N ASP A 10 -11.11 8.86 -10.41
CA ASP A 10 -9.82 9.41 -10.83
C ASP A 10 -9.53 10.68 -10.04
N LEU A 11 -8.50 10.62 -9.20
CA LEU A 11 -7.97 11.74 -8.41
C LEU A 11 -6.51 12.02 -8.80
N SER A 12 -6.10 11.60 -9.99
CA SER A 12 -4.73 11.79 -10.46
C SER A 12 -4.36 13.27 -10.47
N GLY A 13 -3.14 13.60 -10.03
CA GLY A 13 -2.64 14.97 -9.98
C GLY A 13 -3.20 15.82 -8.82
N CYS A 14 -4.00 15.26 -7.92
CA CYS A 14 -4.42 15.96 -6.70
C CYS A 14 -3.26 16.07 -5.70
N PHE A 15 -2.31 16.99 -5.95
CA PHE A 15 -1.06 17.11 -5.20
C PHE A 15 -1.25 17.36 -3.69
N ASN A 16 -2.34 18.04 -3.32
CA ASN A 16 -2.68 18.39 -1.95
C ASN A 16 -3.59 17.38 -1.25
N LEU A 17 -4.04 16.31 -1.93
CA LEU A 17 -4.86 15.27 -1.32
C LEU A 17 -4.05 14.55 -0.23
N GLN A 18 -4.52 14.61 1.01
CA GLN A 18 -3.85 14.02 2.17
C GLN A 18 -4.45 12.67 2.58
N GLU A 19 -5.77 12.57 2.47
CA GLU A 19 -6.55 11.41 2.84
C GLU A 19 -7.70 11.20 1.84
N LEU A 20 -8.12 9.95 1.70
CA LEU A 20 -9.39 9.61 1.07
C LEU A 20 -10.49 9.60 2.14
N THR A 21 -11.75 9.63 1.70
CA THR A 21 -12.88 9.53 2.63
C THR A 21 -12.80 8.24 3.45
N ARG A 22 -13.03 8.34 4.77
CA ARG A 22 -12.84 7.24 5.74
C ARG A 22 -13.62 5.96 5.45
N ASP A 23 -14.78 6.08 4.81
CA ASP A 23 -15.65 4.94 4.51
C ASP A 23 -15.77 4.72 2.99
N MET A 24 -14.83 3.94 2.44
CA MET A 24 -14.89 3.45 1.07
C MET A 24 -15.70 2.15 0.95
N SER A 25 -16.15 1.57 2.08
CA SER A 25 -16.80 0.24 2.10
C SER A 25 -18.09 0.20 1.27
N LYS A 26 -18.71 1.36 1.03
CA LYS A 26 -19.93 1.51 0.23
C LYS A 26 -19.67 1.52 -1.28
N LEU A 27 -18.43 1.69 -1.73
CA LEU A 27 -18.06 1.74 -3.15
C LEU A 27 -17.78 0.34 -3.71
N VAL A 28 -18.63 -0.64 -3.40
CA VAL A 28 -18.45 -2.06 -3.78
C VAL A 28 -18.41 -2.31 -5.29
N LYS A 29 -18.94 -1.37 -6.09
CA LYS A 29 -18.90 -1.42 -7.56
C LYS A 29 -17.64 -0.80 -8.17
N LEU A 30 -16.77 -0.19 -7.36
CA LEU A 30 -15.55 0.44 -7.85
C LEU A 30 -14.66 -0.61 -8.54
N ARG A 31 -14.11 -0.23 -9.69
CA ARG A 31 -13.20 -1.02 -10.53
C ARG A 31 -11.87 -0.33 -10.73
N GLU A 32 -11.86 0.99 -10.77
CA GLU A 32 -10.64 1.77 -10.93
C GLU A 32 -10.56 2.90 -9.89
N LEU A 33 -9.42 2.97 -9.19
CA LEU A 33 -9.05 4.06 -8.30
C LEU A 33 -7.68 4.58 -8.74
N ARG A 34 -7.62 5.83 -9.22
CA ARG A 34 -6.39 6.43 -9.75
C ARG A 34 -5.95 7.60 -8.87
N LEU A 35 -4.71 7.53 -8.42
CA LEU A 35 -4.10 8.37 -7.40
C LEU A 35 -2.69 8.80 -7.80
N ARG A 36 -2.26 8.52 -9.03
CA ARG A 36 -0.97 8.96 -9.57
C ARG A 36 -0.83 10.47 -9.41
N GLY A 37 0.29 10.91 -8.83
CA GLY A 37 0.56 12.33 -8.60
C GLY A 37 -0.05 12.90 -7.31
N CYS A 38 -0.80 12.12 -6.51
CA CYS A 38 -1.21 12.51 -5.16
C CYS A 38 0.00 12.47 -4.22
N ARG A 39 0.75 13.57 -4.18
CA ARG A 39 2.04 13.66 -3.47
C ARG A 39 1.90 13.66 -1.96
N LYS A 40 0.86 14.30 -1.42
CA LYS A 40 0.61 14.39 0.02
C LYS A 40 -0.24 13.25 0.60
N LEU A 41 -0.65 12.27 -0.21
CA LEU A 41 -1.49 11.16 0.26
C LEU A 41 -0.68 10.31 1.25
N ARG A 42 -1.12 10.28 2.52
CA ARG A 42 -0.37 9.67 3.63
C ARG A 42 -0.71 8.21 3.88
N HIS A 43 -1.99 7.84 3.75
CA HIS A 43 -2.46 6.49 4.01
C HIS A 43 -3.72 6.18 3.19
N MET A 44 -4.07 4.90 3.14
CA MET A 44 -5.35 4.43 2.63
C MET A 44 -6.46 4.50 3.69
N PRO A 45 -7.72 4.67 3.27
CA PRO A 45 -8.86 4.65 4.17
C PRO A 45 -9.16 3.23 4.60
N MET A 46 -9.77 3.08 5.78
CA MET A 46 -10.29 1.80 6.22
C MET A 46 -11.41 1.30 5.30
N GLY A 47 -11.49 -0.02 5.14
CA GLY A 47 -12.52 -0.67 4.34
C GLY A 47 -12.30 -0.57 2.84
N LEU A 48 -11.16 -0.05 2.37
CA LEU A 48 -10.75 -0.19 0.96
C LEU A 48 -10.71 -1.68 0.57
N GLY A 49 -10.29 -2.56 1.47
CA GLY A 49 -10.28 -4.02 1.28
C GLY A 49 -11.67 -4.63 1.04
N ASN A 50 -12.76 -3.90 1.28
CA ASN A 50 -14.11 -4.33 0.91
C ASN A 50 -14.45 -4.08 -0.57
N CYS A 51 -13.65 -3.27 -1.27
CA CYS A 51 -13.76 -3.05 -2.71
C CYS A 51 -13.14 -4.22 -3.49
N THR A 52 -13.57 -5.45 -3.24
CA THR A 52 -12.95 -6.68 -3.79
C THR A 52 -13.02 -6.79 -5.31
N GLY A 53 -13.92 -6.02 -5.94
CA GLY A 53 -14.00 -5.89 -7.40
C GLY A 53 -13.01 -4.89 -7.99
N LEU A 54 -12.18 -4.20 -7.19
CA LEU A 54 -11.20 -3.25 -7.67
C LEU A 54 -10.15 -3.96 -8.54
N GLN A 55 -9.97 -3.46 -9.76
CA GLN A 55 -9.08 -4.00 -10.79
C GLN A 55 -7.84 -3.12 -10.96
N LYS A 56 -8.01 -1.79 -10.97
CA LYS A 56 -6.88 -0.87 -11.12
C LYS A 56 -6.71 0.01 -9.90
N LEU A 57 -5.53 -0.07 -9.32
CA LEU A 57 -5.06 0.80 -8.24
C LEU A 57 -3.60 1.14 -8.53
N ASP A 58 -3.33 2.39 -8.89
CA ASP A 58 -1.98 2.81 -9.29
C ASP A 58 -1.05 3.14 -8.10
N VAL A 59 -1.60 3.61 -6.98
CA VAL A 59 -0.87 3.95 -5.75
C VAL A 59 -1.61 3.42 -4.52
N PHE A 60 -0.89 2.74 -3.64
CA PHE A 60 -1.31 2.34 -2.30
C PHE A 60 -0.37 2.95 -1.26
N ALA A 61 -0.89 3.77 -0.33
CA ALA A 61 -0.09 4.38 0.73
C ALA A 61 -0.38 3.71 2.07
N ALA A 62 0.64 3.17 2.72
CA ALA A 62 0.58 2.55 4.03
C ALA A 62 1.43 3.33 5.03
N LYS A 63 0.83 3.71 6.17
CA LYS A 63 1.53 4.35 7.29
C LYS A 63 1.66 3.32 8.41
N GLY A 64 2.90 3.04 8.81
CA GLY A 64 3.22 2.27 10.00
C GLY A 64 3.18 3.14 11.26
N ARG A 65 3.81 2.68 12.33
CA ARG A 65 3.88 3.41 13.59
C ARG A 65 4.81 4.61 13.45
N SER A 66 4.39 5.76 13.95
CA SER A 66 5.22 6.96 14.03
C SER A 66 5.90 7.02 15.41
N PHE A 67 7.20 7.35 15.46
CA PHE A 67 7.88 7.75 16.70
C PHE A 67 7.73 9.25 16.98
N SER A 68 7.01 9.99 16.15
CA SER A 68 6.77 11.40 16.41
C SER A 68 5.84 11.53 17.60
N GLY A 69 6.40 11.95 18.74
CA GLY A 69 5.63 12.70 19.72
C GLY A 69 4.85 13.81 19.00
N THR A 70 3.65 14.09 19.52
CA THR A 70 2.76 15.15 19.06
C THR A 70 3.56 16.40 18.66
N ASN A 71 3.36 16.91 17.46
CA ASN A 71 3.85 18.24 17.11
C ASN A 71 3.03 19.24 17.95
N PRO A 72 3.63 19.96 18.93
CA PRO A 72 2.87 20.85 19.81
C PRO A 72 2.23 22.02 19.06
N ASN A 73 2.62 22.28 17.80
CA ASN A 73 2.03 23.30 16.94
C ASN A 73 0.83 22.81 16.12
N HIS A 74 0.49 21.51 16.16
CA HIS A 74 -0.68 20.93 15.47
C HIS A 74 -1.43 19.97 16.43
N PRO A 75 -2.25 20.51 17.36
CA PRO A 75 -2.94 19.73 18.38
C PRO A 75 -4.06 18.79 17.87
N GLY A 76 -4.20 18.64 16.54
CA GLY A 76 -5.13 17.70 15.90
C GLY A 76 -4.48 16.48 15.24
N ASP A 77 -3.13 16.38 15.24
CA ASP A 77 -2.37 15.25 14.71
C ASP A 77 -2.25 14.12 15.77
N SER A 78 -3.34 13.75 16.42
CA SER A 78 -3.35 12.51 17.20
C SER A 78 -3.15 11.34 16.24
N ASP A 79 -2.01 10.65 16.34
CA ASP A 79 -1.68 9.42 15.61
C ASP A 79 -2.65 8.24 15.90
N ASP A 80 -3.74 8.49 16.65
CA ASP A 80 -4.81 7.56 17.05
C ASP A 80 -5.92 7.37 16.00
N TYR A 81 -5.82 7.96 14.81
CA TYR A 81 -6.78 7.63 13.76
C TYR A 81 -6.51 6.21 13.26
N GLU A 82 -7.54 5.35 13.31
CA GLU A 82 -7.54 4.04 12.67
C GLU A 82 -7.32 4.20 11.16
N VAL A 83 -6.05 4.15 10.74
CA VAL A 83 -5.65 4.20 9.33
C VAL A 83 -5.61 2.79 8.77
N GLY A 84 -6.03 2.66 7.52
CA GLY A 84 -5.94 1.40 6.79
C GLY A 84 -4.47 1.02 6.57
N GLY A 85 -3.99 0.03 7.32
CA GLY A 85 -2.65 -0.53 7.15
C GLY A 85 -2.52 -1.38 5.89
N LEU A 86 -1.41 -2.11 5.76
CA LEU A 86 -1.16 -3.01 4.64
C LEU A 86 -2.24 -4.08 4.45
N ALA A 87 -2.96 -4.44 5.52
CA ALA A 87 -4.09 -5.38 5.48
C ALA A 87 -5.25 -4.94 4.56
N GLU A 88 -5.38 -3.65 4.23
CA GLU A 88 -6.41 -3.19 3.29
C GLU A 88 -6.18 -3.72 1.86
N LEU A 89 -4.94 -4.13 1.51
CA LEU A 89 -4.67 -4.82 0.24
C LEU A 89 -5.09 -6.28 0.23
N ASN A 90 -5.38 -6.89 1.39
CA ASN A 90 -5.45 -8.35 1.55
C ASN A 90 -6.42 -9.03 0.57
N ARG A 91 -7.62 -8.44 0.42
CA ARG A 91 -8.73 -9.00 -0.38
C ARG A 91 -8.82 -8.45 -1.80
N LEU A 92 -7.92 -7.53 -2.17
CA LEU A 92 -7.90 -6.89 -3.49
C LEU A 92 -7.14 -7.77 -4.51
N ASN A 93 -7.58 -9.02 -4.67
CA ASN A 93 -6.89 -10.01 -5.51
C ASN A 93 -7.17 -9.84 -7.01
N ASN A 94 -8.17 -9.02 -7.36
CA ASN A 94 -8.48 -8.66 -8.74
C ASN A 94 -7.57 -7.56 -9.32
N LEU A 95 -6.66 -7.00 -8.51
CA LEU A 95 -5.74 -5.97 -8.97
C LEU A 95 -4.87 -6.48 -10.11
N GLU A 96 -4.84 -5.72 -11.19
CA GLU A 96 -4.13 -6.04 -12.42
C GLU A 96 -3.20 -4.90 -12.86
N GLY A 97 -2.21 -5.25 -13.67
CA GLY A 97 -1.30 -4.28 -14.25
C GLY A 97 -0.26 -3.79 -13.24
N LYS A 98 -0.34 -2.52 -12.84
CA LYS A 98 0.72 -1.80 -12.14
C LYS A 98 0.26 -1.32 -10.77
N LEU A 99 1.07 -1.55 -9.74
CA LEU A 99 0.81 -1.06 -8.38
C LEU A 99 2.09 -0.43 -7.79
N LEU A 100 1.98 0.79 -7.26
CA LEU A 100 2.99 1.39 -6.40
C LEU A 100 2.53 1.33 -4.94
N ILE A 101 3.27 0.63 -4.08
CA ILE A 101 3.09 0.64 -2.64
C ILE A 101 4.10 1.64 -2.04
N LYS A 102 3.59 2.63 -1.32
CA LYS A 102 4.39 3.53 -0.47
C LYS A 102 4.28 3.04 0.96
N VAL A 103 5.41 2.82 1.61
CA VAL A 103 5.50 2.43 3.01
C VAL A 103 6.24 3.52 3.77
N ASP A 104 5.56 4.09 4.76
CA ASP A 104 6.08 5.14 5.64
C ASP A 104 6.00 4.68 7.11
N GLY A 105 6.81 5.25 7.99
CA GLY A 105 6.88 4.92 9.40
C GLY A 105 7.67 3.64 9.72
N THR A 106 7.52 3.18 10.96
CA THR A 106 8.17 1.97 11.51
C THR A 106 7.20 0.81 11.55
N TRP A 107 7.72 -0.38 11.27
CA TRP A 107 6.95 -1.63 11.22
C TRP A 107 7.62 -2.64 12.15
N SER A 108 6.84 -3.57 12.71
CA SER A 108 7.33 -4.44 13.78
C SER A 108 7.31 -5.93 13.43
N SER A 109 6.68 -6.30 12.31
CA SER A 109 6.64 -7.70 11.88
C SER A 109 6.53 -7.83 10.37
N GLU A 110 7.18 -8.87 9.81
CA GLU A 110 6.94 -9.33 8.44
C GLU A 110 5.46 -9.64 8.18
N SER A 111 4.73 -10.08 9.21
CA SER A 111 3.31 -10.41 9.11
C SER A 111 2.46 -9.22 8.66
N GLU A 112 2.89 -7.99 8.97
CA GLU A 112 2.23 -6.77 8.50
C GLU A 112 2.37 -6.61 6.98
N ALA A 113 3.53 -6.94 6.42
CA ALA A 113 3.73 -7.01 4.97
C ALA A 113 2.98 -8.18 4.34
N ARG A 114 3.02 -9.37 4.96
CA ARG A 114 2.30 -10.57 4.49
C ARG A 114 0.78 -10.33 4.43
N ALA A 115 0.25 -9.50 5.34
CA ALA A 115 -1.16 -9.13 5.32
C ALA A 115 -1.59 -8.44 4.02
N ALA A 116 -0.66 -7.79 3.29
CA ALA A 116 -0.95 -7.23 1.98
C ALA A 116 -1.27 -8.29 0.91
N ASN A 117 -0.93 -9.56 1.14
CA ASN A 117 -1.23 -10.70 0.25
C ASN A 117 -0.86 -10.41 -1.21
N LEU A 118 0.40 -10.04 -1.49
CA LEU A 118 0.85 -9.78 -2.86
C LEU A 118 0.95 -11.08 -3.68
N ARG A 119 1.20 -12.23 -3.03
CA ARG A 119 1.11 -13.57 -3.64
C ARG A 119 -0.25 -13.84 -4.29
N GLY A 120 -1.35 -13.34 -3.72
CA GLY A 120 -2.70 -13.52 -4.26
C GLY A 120 -3.07 -12.61 -5.43
N LYS A 121 -2.20 -11.67 -5.84
CA LYS A 121 -2.47 -10.68 -6.89
C LYS A 121 -1.89 -11.14 -8.23
N GLU A 122 -2.42 -12.25 -8.73
CA GLU A 122 -1.91 -12.99 -9.90
C GLU A 122 -1.87 -12.19 -11.21
N LYS A 123 -2.64 -11.10 -11.31
CA LYS A 123 -2.75 -10.25 -12.51
C LYS A 123 -1.83 -9.02 -12.46
N LEU A 124 -1.11 -8.81 -11.35
CA LEU A 124 -0.09 -7.77 -11.30
C LEU A 124 1.11 -8.17 -12.15
N THR A 125 1.60 -7.21 -12.95
CA THR A 125 2.75 -7.38 -13.84
C THR A 125 3.90 -6.46 -13.46
N GLU A 126 3.60 -5.33 -12.81
CA GLU A 126 4.59 -4.37 -12.31
C GLU A 126 4.26 -3.99 -10.87
N LEU A 127 5.25 -4.11 -9.99
CA LEU A 127 5.15 -3.72 -8.60
C LEU A 127 6.28 -2.74 -8.30
N LYS A 128 5.91 -1.63 -7.66
CA LYS A 128 6.86 -0.66 -7.13
C LYS A 128 6.67 -0.60 -5.63
N ILE A 129 7.76 -0.68 -4.88
CA ILE A 129 7.77 -0.49 -3.43
C ILE A 129 8.64 0.72 -3.14
N ASN A 130 8.08 1.73 -2.49
CA ASN A 130 8.78 2.95 -2.11
C ASN A 130 8.81 3.09 -0.59
N PHE A 131 9.99 2.93 -0.02
CA PHE A 131 10.26 3.15 1.40
C PHE A 131 10.54 4.64 1.64
N ILE A 132 9.64 5.30 2.36
CA ILE A 132 9.75 6.73 2.70
C ILE A 132 10.46 6.92 4.04
N GLY A 133 10.37 5.92 4.93
CA GLY A 133 10.94 5.91 6.27
C GLY A 133 11.49 4.54 6.66
N GLY A 134 11.46 4.25 7.96
CA GLY A 134 11.94 2.98 8.53
C GLY A 134 13.46 2.91 8.72
N SER A 135 13.87 2.03 9.62
CA SER A 135 15.26 1.60 9.75
C SER A 135 15.65 0.59 8.65
N SER A 136 16.94 0.31 8.51
CA SER A 136 17.44 -0.76 7.63
C SER A 136 16.74 -2.10 7.94
N ARG A 137 16.65 -2.47 9.23
CA ARG A 137 16.02 -3.70 9.70
C ARG A 137 14.53 -3.76 9.35
N ASP A 138 13.80 -2.66 9.51
CA ASP A 138 12.36 -2.62 9.21
C ASP A 138 12.10 -2.82 7.72
N ASN A 139 12.94 -2.17 6.88
CA ASN A 139 12.83 -2.26 5.44
C ASN A 139 13.13 -3.68 4.94
N GLU A 140 14.21 -4.31 5.44
CA GLU A 140 14.54 -5.71 5.13
C GLU A 140 13.40 -6.66 5.51
N MET A 141 12.90 -6.54 6.73
CA MET A 141 11.79 -7.34 7.25
C MET A 141 10.50 -7.18 6.43
N LEU A 142 10.11 -5.94 6.12
CA LEU A 142 8.94 -5.70 5.27
C LEU A 142 9.13 -6.28 3.86
N LEU A 143 10.30 -6.07 3.27
CA LEU A 143 10.59 -6.55 1.93
C LEU A 143 10.57 -8.08 1.87
N GLU A 144 11.08 -8.75 2.90
CA GLU A 144 10.98 -10.21 3.05
C GLU A 144 9.52 -10.68 3.13
N GLY A 145 8.67 -9.99 3.90
CA GLY A 145 7.27 -10.35 4.08
C GLY A 145 6.35 -10.05 2.89
N PHE A 146 6.73 -9.13 1.98
CA PHE A 146 5.86 -8.73 0.87
C PHE A 146 5.58 -9.87 -0.13
N GLN A 147 6.58 -10.71 -0.42
CA GLN A 147 6.51 -11.88 -1.31
C GLN A 147 5.52 -11.71 -2.48
N PRO A 148 5.89 -11.04 -3.58
CA PRO A 148 5.01 -10.88 -4.72
C PRO A 148 4.66 -12.22 -5.40
N ASN A 149 3.60 -12.25 -6.20
CA ASN A 149 3.28 -13.39 -7.04
C ASN A 149 4.35 -13.60 -8.14
N ALA A 150 4.64 -14.86 -8.50
CA ALA A 150 5.64 -15.22 -9.51
C ALA A 150 5.35 -14.69 -10.94
N ASN A 151 4.11 -14.29 -11.23
CA ASN A 151 3.74 -13.70 -12.52
C ASN A 151 4.29 -12.27 -12.73
N LEU A 152 4.86 -11.66 -11.68
CA LEU A 152 5.40 -10.31 -11.74
C LEU A 152 6.57 -10.23 -12.73
N ARG A 153 6.53 -9.23 -13.63
CA ARG A 153 7.55 -9.05 -14.68
C ARG A 153 8.55 -7.95 -14.34
N GLU A 154 8.09 -6.94 -13.61
CA GLU A 154 8.88 -5.79 -13.22
C GLU A 154 8.73 -5.51 -11.73
N LEU A 155 9.87 -5.44 -11.04
CA LEU A 155 9.95 -5.04 -9.64
C LEU A 155 10.86 -3.83 -9.52
N TRP A 156 10.36 -2.77 -8.89
CA TRP A 156 11.15 -1.57 -8.61
C TRP A 156 11.11 -1.27 -7.13
N ILE A 157 12.28 -1.13 -6.50
CA ILE A 157 12.40 -0.82 -5.09
C ILE A 157 13.09 0.55 -4.96
N TYR A 158 12.45 1.47 -4.24
CA TYR A 158 12.93 2.84 -4.02
C TYR A 158 13.07 3.13 -2.53
N GLY A 159 14.06 3.94 -2.17
CA GLY A 159 14.26 4.39 -0.79
C GLY A 159 14.64 3.29 0.20
N TYR A 160 14.96 2.08 -0.30
CA TYR A 160 15.37 0.96 0.52
C TYR A 160 16.68 1.26 1.25
N ARG A 161 16.68 0.97 2.55
CA ARG A 161 17.81 1.23 3.46
C ARG A 161 18.46 -0.07 3.97
N GLY A 162 17.92 -1.20 3.56
CA GLY A 162 18.47 -2.51 3.88
C GLY A 162 19.79 -2.75 3.15
N GLU A 163 20.60 -3.64 3.69
CA GLU A 163 21.87 -4.08 3.11
C GLU A 163 21.71 -5.41 2.37
N ARG A 164 20.63 -6.15 2.66
CA ARG A 164 20.34 -7.47 2.09
C ARG A 164 19.14 -7.42 1.18
N ILE A 165 19.16 -8.17 0.09
CA ILE A 165 17.96 -8.43 -0.72
C ILE A 165 17.13 -9.56 -0.07
N PRO A 166 15.81 -9.60 -0.28
CA PRO A 166 14.95 -10.64 0.29
C PRO A 166 15.27 -12.02 -0.30
N SER A 167 15.00 -13.07 0.49
CA SER A 167 15.32 -14.45 0.12
C SER A 167 14.56 -14.92 -1.13
N TRP A 168 13.31 -14.48 -1.30
CA TRP A 168 12.45 -14.87 -2.41
C TRP A 168 12.88 -14.34 -3.79
N ILE A 169 13.93 -13.52 -3.89
CA ILE A 169 14.55 -13.16 -5.17
C ILE A 169 15.48 -14.26 -5.67
N ASP A 170 16.07 -15.03 -4.76
CA ASP A 170 17.06 -16.08 -5.05
C ASP A 170 16.50 -17.47 -4.72
N ASP A 171 15.21 -17.69 -5.00
CA ASP A 171 14.62 -19.05 -5.04
C ASP A 171 15.14 -19.80 -6.28
N ASN A 172 16.47 -19.93 -6.38
CA ASN A 172 17.13 -20.99 -7.15
C ASN A 172 17.05 -22.28 -6.33
N ASP A 173 15.87 -22.89 -6.26
CA ASP A 173 15.72 -24.31 -5.92
C ASP A 173 16.19 -25.18 -7.11
N TYR A 174 17.43 -24.96 -7.56
CA TYR A 174 18.13 -25.80 -8.53
C TYR A 174 19.29 -26.52 -7.84
N LEU A 175 18.97 -27.53 -7.01
CA LEU A 175 19.81 -28.69 -6.73
C LEU A 175 18.96 -29.95 -6.67
#